data_AF-A0A9P8LD53-F1
#
_entry.id   AF-A0A9P8LD53-F1
#
_cell.length_a   1.000
_cell.length_b   1.000
_cell.length_c   1.000
_cell.angle_alpha   90.00
_cell.angle_beta   90.00
_cell.angle_gamma   90.00
#
_symmetry.space_group_name_H-M   'P 1'
#
loop_
_entity.id
_entity.type
_entity.pdbx_description
1 polymer ?
#
loop_
_entity_poly.entity_id
_entity_poly.type
_entity_poly.pdbx_seq_one_letter_code
_entity_poly.pdbx_strand_id
1 'polypeptide(L)'
;ISPLNEEVLKQTNKRFKSKVSQGLPLSSPTRQYAVGLAGMAENLATQVGILEKQNKAQMAILNDRKTKRSGKRMAIKGHFLLSTKEVLEKVREAEEETARKKETKATKATENATEAPQRSRKRKRPETPPEDEEEFFCDSISNSDSDASDCIVVGRS
;
A
#
# COMPACT_ATOMS: atom_id res chain seq x y z
N ILE A 1 -4.46 7.87 -29.44
CA ILE A 1 -4.15 6.74 -30.36
C ILE A 1 -5.07 5.61 -29.93
N SER A 2 -6.13 5.33 -30.69
CA SER A 2 -7.00 4.19 -30.44
C SER A 2 -6.18 2.89 -30.51
N PRO A 3 -6.46 1.88 -29.68
CA PRO A 3 -5.69 0.65 -29.70
C PRO A 3 -5.83 0.01 -31.09
N LEU A 4 -4.69 -0.21 -31.75
CA LEU A 4 -4.61 -0.96 -33.00
C LEU A 4 -5.13 -2.37 -32.72
N ASN A 5 -6.00 -2.92 -33.58
CA ASN A 5 -6.49 -4.29 -33.44
C ASN A 5 -5.30 -5.27 -33.29
N GLU A 6 -5.28 -6.02 -32.20
CA GLU A 6 -4.17 -6.91 -31.82
C GLU A 6 -3.87 -7.96 -32.90
N GLU A 7 -4.90 -8.48 -33.57
CA GLU A 7 -4.75 -9.45 -34.65
C GLU A 7 -4.00 -8.85 -35.85
N VAL A 8 -4.33 -7.61 -36.20
CA VAL A 8 -3.68 -6.87 -37.29
C VAL A 8 -2.21 -6.60 -36.96
N LEU A 9 -1.90 -6.26 -35.70
CA LEU A 9 -0.53 -6.05 -35.26
C LEU A 9 0.30 -7.37 -35.29
N LYS A 10 -0.30 -8.48 -34.86
CA LYS A 10 0.35 -9.80 -34.93
C LYS A 10 0.60 -10.22 -36.38
N GLN A 11 -0.37 -10.04 -37.26
CA GLN A 11 -0.24 -10.40 -38.67
C GLN A 11 0.80 -9.55 -39.40
N THR A 12 0.80 -8.23 -39.18
CA THR A 12 1.79 -7.31 -39.77
C THR A 12 3.20 -7.61 -39.28
N ASN A 13 3.39 -7.88 -37.98
CA ASN A 13 4.65 -8.32 -37.42
C ASN A 13 5.13 -9.65 -38.02
N LYS A 14 4.24 -10.64 -38.19
CA LYS A 14 4.57 -11.92 -38.83
C LYS A 14 5.05 -11.72 -40.27
N ARG A 15 4.35 -10.88 -41.04
CA ARG A 15 4.72 -10.54 -42.42
C ARG A 15 6.06 -9.80 -42.49
N PHE A 16 6.28 -8.85 -41.58
CA PHE A 16 7.54 -8.11 -41.48
C PHE A 16 8.71 -9.06 -41.16
N LYS A 17 8.58 -9.89 -40.12
CA LYS A 17 9.60 -10.89 -39.74
C LYS A 17 9.94 -11.82 -40.89
N SER A 18 8.93 -12.34 -41.61
CA SER A 18 9.14 -13.20 -42.77
C SER A 18 9.97 -12.51 -43.87
N LYS A 19 9.63 -11.26 -44.23
CA LYS A 19 10.40 -10.49 -45.22
C LYS A 19 11.84 -10.25 -44.80
N VAL A 20 12.07 -9.97 -43.51
CA VAL A 20 13.42 -9.76 -42.96
C VAL A 20 14.22 -11.07 -43.00
N SER A 21 13.62 -12.19 -42.60
CA SER A 21 14.28 -13.51 -42.62
C SER A 21 14.63 -14.00 -44.02
N GLN A 22 13.86 -13.62 -45.03
CA GLN A 22 14.11 -13.98 -46.43
C GLN A 22 15.22 -13.14 -47.09
N GLY A 23 15.76 -12.12 -46.41
CA GLY A 23 16.83 -11.27 -46.94
C GLY A 23 16.42 -10.43 -48.16
N LEU A 24 15.11 -10.30 -48.42
CA LEU A 24 14.60 -9.58 -49.59
C LEU A 24 14.77 -8.07 -49.43
N PRO A 25 14.97 -7.31 -50.53
CA PRO A 25 14.94 -5.86 -50.50
C PRO A 25 13.63 -5.36 -49.88
N LEU A 26 13.73 -4.64 -48.76
CA LEU A 26 12.55 -4.16 -48.05
C LEU A 26 11.89 -3.01 -48.83
N SER A 27 10.61 -3.15 -49.14
CA SER A 27 9.83 -2.08 -49.78
C SER A 27 9.70 -0.84 -48.87
N SER A 28 9.42 0.34 -49.44
CA SER A 28 9.25 1.58 -48.67
C SER A 28 8.26 1.46 -47.48
N PRO A 29 7.07 0.86 -47.64
CA PRO A 29 6.16 0.64 -46.51
C PRO A 29 6.75 -0.26 -45.41
N THR A 30 7.57 -1.25 -45.78
CA THR A 30 8.19 -2.18 -44.84
C THR A 30 9.28 -1.46 -44.02
N ARG A 31 10.00 -0.51 -44.62
CA ARG A 31 10.97 0.34 -43.91
C ARG A 31 10.30 1.36 -42.99
N GLN A 32 9.21 1.99 -43.44
CA GLN A 32 8.41 2.89 -42.59
C GLN A 32 7.86 2.15 -41.37
N TYR A 33 7.39 0.92 -41.55
CA TYR A 33 6.96 0.07 -40.45
C TYR A 33 8.09 -0.21 -39.45
N ALA A 34 9.32 -0.46 -39.91
CA ALA A 34 10.48 -0.64 -39.03
C ALA A 34 10.80 0.62 -38.22
N VAL A 35 10.74 1.80 -38.83
CA VAL A 35 10.91 3.09 -38.12
C VAL A 35 9.80 3.27 -37.07
N GLY A 36 8.56 2.93 -37.41
CA GLY A 36 7.44 2.94 -36.47
C GLY A 36 7.64 1.97 -35.29
N LEU A 37 8.13 0.76 -35.55
CA LEU A 37 8.47 -0.21 -34.51
C LEU A 37 9.56 0.32 -33.56
N ALA A 38 10.60 0.96 -34.10
CA ALA A 38 11.66 1.55 -33.29
C ALA A 38 11.10 2.64 -32.35
N GLY A 39 10.34 3.59 -32.89
CA GLY A 39 9.70 4.64 -32.07
C GLY A 39 8.72 4.08 -31.04
N MET A 40 7.95 3.04 -31.37
CA MET A 40 7.08 2.36 -30.40
C MET A 40 7.88 1.66 -29.30
N ALA A 41 9.01 1.04 -29.62
CA ALA A 41 9.87 0.39 -28.63
C ALA A 41 10.50 1.42 -27.67
N GLU A 42 10.95 2.55 -28.18
CA GLU A 42 11.45 3.67 -27.37
C GLU A 42 10.36 4.25 -26.46
N ASN A 43 9.17 4.48 -27.01
CA ASN A 43 8.00 4.91 -26.24
C ASN A 43 7.61 3.91 -25.15
N LEU A 44 7.67 2.61 -25.44
CA LEU A 44 7.39 1.58 -24.45
C LEU A 44 8.45 1.56 -23.34
N ALA A 45 9.74 1.63 -23.71
CA ALA A 45 10.84 1.65 -22.74
C ALA A 45 10.74 2.87 -21.80
N THR A 46 10.41 4.04 -22.34
CA THR A 46 10.20 5.25 -21.54
C THR A 46 8.99 5.14 -20.62
N GLN A 47 7.87 4.60 -21.11
CA GLN A 47 6.68 4.34 -20.28
C GLN A 47 6.96 3.36 -19.15
N VAL A 48 7.64 2.24 -19.43
CA VAL A 48 8.07 1.27 -18.41
C VAL A 48 8.94 1.95 -17.36
N GLY A 49 9.94 2.75 -17.78
CA GLY A 49 10.80 3.48 -16.85
C GLY A 49 10.04 4.48 -15.97
N ILE A 50 9.01 5.15 -16.50
CA ILE A 50 8.13 6.04 -15.71
C ILE A 50 7.32 5.23 -14.70
N LEU A 51 6.68 4.15 -15.12
CA LEU A 51 5.87 3.29 -14.26
C LEU A 51 6.69 2.66 -13.14
N GLU A 52 7.90 2.18 -13.44
CA GLU A 52 8.81 1.64 -12.43
C GLU A 52 9.20 2.68 -11.39
N LYS A 53 9.48 3.93 -11.80
CA LYS A 53 9.78 5.04 -10.88
C LYS A 53 8.57 5.35 -9.99
N GLN A 54 7.37 5.43 -10.56
CA GLN A 54 6.13 5.65 -9.82
C GLN A 54 5.86 4.53 -8.81
N ASN A 55 6.03 3.27 -9.24
CA ASN A 55 5.84 2.11 -8.39
C ASN A 55 6.84 2.11 -7.22
N LYS A 56 8.13 2.35 -7.49
CA LYS A 56 9.15 2.50 -6.44
C LYS A 56 8.79 3.60 -5.43
N ALA A 57 8.33 4.76 -5.90
CA ALA A 57 7.90 5.85 -5.02
C ALA A 57 6.69 5.47 -4.16
N GLN A 58 5.68 4.83 -4.75
CA GLN A 58 4.50 4.35 -4.03
C GLN A 58 4.86 3.29 -2.99
N MET A 59 5.70 2.32 -3.37
CA MET A 59 6.19 1.29 -2.45
C MET A 59 7.00 1.88 -1.31
N ALA A 60 7.83 2.90 -1.55
CA ALA A 60 8.54 3.61 -0.50
C ALA A 60 7.58 4.25 0.52
N ILE A 61 6.52 4.93 0.04
CA ILE A 61 5.49 5.53 0.90
C ILE A 61 4.75 4.46 1.72
N LEU A 62 4.37 3.35 1.07
CA LEU A 62 3.68 2.25 1.76
C LEU A 62 4.57 1.57 2.78
N ASN A 63 5.84 1.33 2.46
CA ASN A 63 6.81 0.80 3.39
C ASN A 63 6.99 1.73 4.57
N ASP A 64 7.15 3.04 4.34
CA ASP A 64 7.25 4.04 5.40
C ASP A 64 6.01 4.03 6.33
N ARG A 65 4.81 3.88 5.78
CA ARG A 65 3.57 3.76 6.56
C ARG A 65 3.47 2.43 7.32
N LYS A 66 3.90 1.33 6.71
CA LYS A 66 3.87 -0.02 7.29
C LYS A 66 4.93 -0.16 8.38
N THR A 67 6.09 0.48 8.21
CA THR A 67 7.10 0.58 9.26
C THR A 67 6.57 1.50 10.36
N LYS A 68 6.06 0.91 11.44
CA LYS A 68 5.99 1.65 12.70
C LYS A 68 7.42 2.12 13.00
N ARG A 69 7.64 3.42 13.20
CA ARG A 69 8.98 3.96 13.51
C ARG A 69 9.19 4.21 15.01
N SER A 70 8.15 4.05 15.81
CA SER A 70 8.17 4.31 17.25
C SER A 70 7.04 3.59 18.00
N GLY A 71 7.15 3.59 19.33
CA GLY A 71 6.14 3.09 20.26
C GLY A 71 6.25 1.59 20.55
N LYS A 72 5.33 1.12 21.39
CA LYS A 72 5.33 -0.24 21.98
C LYS A 72 5.55 -1.36 20.96
N ARG A 73 4.86 -1.27 19.82
CA ARG A 73 4.91 -2.32 18.77
C ARG A 73 6.29 -2.42 18.11
N MET A 74 7.08 -1.35 18.09
CA MET A 74 8.47 -1.41 17.63
C MET A 74 9.41 -1.99 18.69
N ALA A 75 9.20 -1.65 19.96
CA ALA A 75 10.01 -2.17 21.07
C ALA A 75 9.94 -3.71 21.19
N ILE A 76 8.83 -4.31 20.75
CA ILE A 76 8.58 -5.77 20.81
C ILE A 76 8.91 -6.46 19.47
N LYS A 77 9.02 -5.73 18.36
CA LYS A 77 9.19 -6.32 17.02
C LYS A 77 10.51 -7.10 16.90
N GLY A 78 10.44 -8.36 16.44
CA GLY A 78 11.63 -9.19 16.18
C GLY A 78 12.09 -10.04 17.36
N HIS A 79 11.44 -9.94 18.52
CA HIS A 79 11.65 -10.84 19.64
C HIS A 79 10.51 -11.86 19.70
N PHE A 80 10.83 -13.13 19.42
CA PHE A 80 9.85 -14.22 19.35
C PHE A 80 9.62 -14.91 20.70
N LEU A 81 10.56 -14.78 21.62
CA LEU A 81 10.48 -15.25 23.00
C LEU A 81 10.88 -14.09 23.91
N LEU A 82 9.92 -13.52 24.64
CA LEU A 82 10.17 -12.54 25.69
C LEU A 82 9.45 -13.00 26.94
N SER A 83 10.13 -12.89 28.08
CA SER A 83 9.46 -13.00 29.38
C SER A 83 8.47 -11.84 29.54
N THR A 84 7.38 -12.05 30.26
CA THR A 84 6.39 -10.99 30.55
C THR A 84 7.04 -9.76 31.19
N LYS A 85 8.08 -9.96 32.01
CA LYS A 85 8.86 -8.86 32.61
C LYS A 85 9.57 -8.02 31.56
N GLU A 86 10.22 -8.65 30.59
CA GLU A 86 10.97 -7.98 29.52
C GLU A 86 10.05 -7.20 28.57
N VAL A 87 8.83 -7.73 28.32
CA VAL A 87 7.82 -7.00 27.53
C VAL A 87 7.37 -5.75 28.27
N LEU A 88 7.06 -5.86 29.56
CA LEU A 88 6.57 -4.74 30.36
C LEU A 88 7.60 -3.62 30.48
N GLU A 89 8.87 -3.95 30.69
CA GLU A 89 9.96 -2.98 30.77
C GLU A 89 10.10 -2.19 29.45
N LYS A 90 10.20 -2.90 28.32
CA LYS A 90 10.27 -2.28 26.98
C LYS A 90 9.04 -1.43 26.65
N VAL A 91 7.86 -1.85 27.10
CA VAL A 91 6.62 -1.09 26.92
C VAL A 91 6.63 0.18 27.76
N ARG A 92 7.09 0.11 29.00
CA ARG A 92 7.16 1.25 29.92
C ARG A 92 8.09 2.33 29.39
N GLU A 93 9.30 1.94 28.96
CA GLU A 93 10.26 2.86 28.33
C GLU A 93 9.65 3.56 27.10
N ALA A 94 8.95 2.79 26.25
CA ALA A 94 8.29 3.34 25.07
C ALA A 94 7.13 4.29 25.42
N GLU A 95 6.42 4.06 26.53
CA GLU A 95 5.38 4.97 27.03
C GLU A 95 5.95 6.28 27.55
N GLU A 96 7.00 6.22 28.37
CA GLU A 96 7.69 7.38 28.92
C GLU A 96 8.25 8.27 27.80
N GLU A 97 8.88 7.67 26.78
CA GLU A 97 9.37 8.41 25.61
C GLU A 97 8.23 9.10 24.84
N THR A 98 7.08 8.43 24.73
CA THR A 98 5.90 8.99 24.06
C THR A 98 5.26 10.11 24.87
N ALA A 99 5.24 10.00 26.20
CA ALA A 99 4.73 11.01 27.12
C ALA A 99 5.57 12.29 27.06
N ARG A 100 6.90 12.20 27.17
CA ARG A 100 7.80 13.36 27.04
C ARG A 100 7.66 14.08 25.69
N LYS A 101 7.46 13.32 24.60
CA LYS A 101 7.20 13.90 23.27
C LYS A 101 5.86 14.64 23.17
N LYS A 102 4.86 14.27 23.97
CA LYS A 102 3.58 14.99 24.04
C LYS A 102 3.71 16.28 24.84
N GLU A 103 4.38 16.24 25.99
CA GLU A 103 4.60 17.40 26.86
C GLU A 103 5.38 18.51 26.14
N THR A 104 6.48 18.14 25.48
CA THR A 104 7.30 19.09 24.67
C THR A 104 6.56 19.70 23.49
N LYS A 105 5.53 19.04 22.95
CA LYS A 105 4.67 19.61 21.91
C LYS A 105 3.61 20.54 22.48
N ALA A 106 3.12 20.29 23.69
CA ALA A 106 2.16 21.16 24.37
C ALA A 106 2.82 22.50 24.74
N THR A 107 4.05 22.48 25.24
CA THR A 107 4.79 23.71 25.63
C THR A 107 5.16 24.59 24.42
N LYS A 108 5.53 23.99 23.29
CA LYS A 108 5.81 24.74 22.04
C LYS A 108 4.56 25.36 21.39
N ALA A 109 3.38 24.81 21.67
CA ALA A 109 2.12 25.39 21.19
C ALA A 109 1.71 26.61 22.02
N THR A 110 2.11 26.69 23.29
CA THR A 110 1.85 27.85 24.16
C THR A 110 2.82 29.02 23.94
N GLU A 111 4.05 28.76 23.49
CA GLU A 111 5.04 29.81 23.21
C GLU A 111 4.77 30.58 21.90
N ASN A 112 4.11 29.96 20.92
CA ASN A 112 3.73 30.60 19.65
C ASN A 112 2.28 31.13 19.65
N ALA A 113 1.62 31.17 20.82
CA ALA A 113 0.22 31.58 20.96
C ALA A 113 0.10 33.00 21.53
N THR A 114 0.64 33.99 20.82
CA THR A 114 0.24 35.40 21.02
C THR A 114 -0.91 35.85 20.12
N GLU A 115 -1.44 34.99 19.24
CA GLU A 115 -2.76 35.20 18.62
C GLU A 115 -3.54 33.87 18.58
N ALA A 116 -4.62 33.81 19.37
CA ALA A 116 -5.49 32.65 19.45
C ALA A 116 -6.48 32.61 18.27
N PRO A 117 -6.68 31.45 17.63
CA PRO A 117 -7.98 31.09 17.09
C PRO A 117 -8.62 30.08 18.02
N GLN A 118 -9.70 30.50 18.68
CA GLN A 118 -10.62 29.62 19.40
C GLN A 118 -11.06 28.47 18.47
N ARG A 119 -10.52 27.26 18.67
CA ARG A 119 -11.03 26.05 18.01
C ARG A 119 -12.16 25.45 18.82
N SER A 120 -13.38 25.90 18.53
CA SER A 120 -14.62 25.21 18.87
C SER A 120 -14.62 23.81 18.21
N ARG A 121 -14.34 22.77 18.99
CA ARG A 121 -14.55 21.38 18.56
C ARG A 121 -15.96 20.94 18.93
N LYS A 122 -16.93 21.28 18.07
CA LYS A 122 -18.16 20.50 17.90
C LYS A 122 -18.43 20.35 16.41
N ARG A 123 -17.83 19.32 15.80
CA ARG A 123 -18.34 18.81 14.51
C ARG A 123 -19.52 17.91 14.84
N LYS A 124 -20.73 18.42 14.63
CA LYS A 124 -21.96 17.63 14.57
C LYS A 124 -21.78 16.61 13.44
N ARG A 125 -21.85 15.32 13.75
CA ARG A 125 -21.84 14.24 12.76
C ARG A 125 -23.07 14.44 11.86
N PRO A 126 -22.97 14.43 10.52
CA PRO A 126 -24.15 14.40 9.67
C PRO A 126 -24.93 13.13 9.98
N GLU A 127 -26.24 13.26 10.22
CA GLU A 127 -27.15 12.13 10.36
C GLU A 127 -27.19 11.38 9.02
N THR A 128 -26.85 10.09 9.07
CA THR A 128 -27.01 9.14 7.97
C THR A 128 -28.50 8.94 7.68
N PRO A 129 -28.96 9.01 6.42
CA PRO A 129 -30.33 8.62 6.04
C PRO A 129 -30.61 7.14 6.35
N PRO A 130 -31.88 6.74 6.52
CA PRO A 130 -32.27 5.38 6.89
C PRO A 130 -31.85 4.35 5.86
N GLU A 131 -31.50 3.16 6.37
CA GLU A 131 -30.99 1.99 5.67
C GLU A 131 -32.14 1.29 4.92
N ASP A 132 -32.00 1.14 3.60
CA ASP A 132 -32.82 0.22 2.81
C ASP A 132 -32.09 -1.14 2.75
N GLU A 133 -32.64 -2.12 3.48
CA GLU A 133 -32.53 -3.59 3.39
C GLU A 133 -31.37 -4.18 2.53
N GLU A 134 -30.29 -4.66 3.17
CA GLU A 134 -29.35 -5.58 2.52
C GLU A 134 -29.81 -7.04 2.66
N GLU A 135 -30.10 -7.71 1.54
CA GLU A 135 -30.26 -9.16 1.49
C GLU A 135 -28.93 -9.85 1.83
N PHE A 136 -28.92 -10.53 2.98
CA PHE A 136 -27.79 -11.27 3.51
C PHE A 136 -27.68 -12.65 2.84
N PHE A 137 -26.82 -12.81 1.83
CA PHE A 137 -26.47 -14.13 1.27
C PHE A 137 -25.44 -14.81 2.17
N CYS A 138 -25.92 -15.68 3.06
CA CYS A 138 -25.08 -16.48 3.94
C CYS A 138 -25.00 -17.91 3.39
N ASP A 139 -24.00 -18.21 2.56
CA ASP A 139 -23.72 -19.59 2.17
C ASP A 139 -22.81 -20.26 3.20
N SER A 140 -23.32 -21.36 3.73
CA SER A 140 -22.84 -22.14 4.87
C SER A 140 -21.47 -22.79 4.65
N ILE A 141 -20.57 -22.69 5.63
CA ILE A 141 -19.60 -23.76 5.91
C ILE A 141 -19.55 -24.03 7.42
N SER A 142 -20.34 -25.04 7.79
CA SER A 142 -20.16 -26.08 8.80
C SER A 142 -19.26 -25.79 10.03
N ASN A 143 -19.90 -25.74 11.20
CA ASN A 143 -19.28 -26.01 12.49
C ASN A 143 -18.69 -27.43 12.51
N SER A 144 -17.49 -27.56 13.05
CA SER A 144 -17.06 -28.78 13.72
C SER A 144 -16.45 -28.40 15.05
N ASP A 145 -17.11 -28.88 16.09
CA ASP A 145 -16.78 -28.70 17.50
C ASP A 145 -15.34 -29.14 17.81
N SER A 146 -14.67 -28.34 18.63
CA SER A 146 -13.75 -28.89 19.62
C SER A 146 -13.94 -28.12 20.91
N ASP A 147 -14.57 -28.87 21.81
CA ASP A 147 -15.00 -28.59 23.16
C ASP A 147 -13.85 -28.11 24.07
N ALA A 148 -14.22 -27.24 25.00
CA ALA A 148 -13.58 -26.94 26.30
C ALA A 148 -12.05 -26.74 26.36
N SER A 149 -11.54 -25.62 26.89
CA SER A 149 -11.87 -25.22 28.27
C SER A 149 -11.49 -23.75 28.54
N ASP A 150 -12.47 -23.01 29.08
CA ASP A 150 -12.29 -22.02 30.18
C ASP A 150 -11.36 -22.63 31.25
N CYS A 151 -10.46 -21.95 31.95
CA CYS A 151 -10.54 -20.65 32.61
C CYS A 151 -9.16 -20.33 33.25
N ILE A 152 -8.95 -19.06 33.60
CA ILE A 152 -7.79 -18.60 34.40
C ILE A 152 -8.01 -18.99 35.86
N VAL A 153 -7.09 -19.77 36.44
CA VAL A 153 -7.06 -20.02 37.90
C VAL A 153 -6.04 -19.11 38.57
N VAL A 154 -6.53 -18.31 39.51
CA VAL A 154 -5.77 -17.40 40.39
C VAL A 154 -5.56 -18.08 41.75
N GLY A 155 -4.29 -18.21 42.17
CA GLY A 155 -3.84 -18.47 43.57
C GLY A 155 -3.88 -19.94 44.03
N ARG A 156 -3.11 -20.41 45.02
CA ARG A 156 -2.18 -19.81 46.02
C ARG A 156 -1.18 -20.89 46.48
N SER A 157 0.03 -20.49 46.89
CA SER A 157 0.69 -20.83 48.18
C SER A 157 1.96 -20.02 48.31
#